data_AF-A0A377M212-F1
#
_entry.id   AF-A0A377M212-F1
#
_cell.length_a   1.000
_cell.length_b   1.000
_cell.length_c   1.000
_cell.angle_alpha   90.00
_cell.angle_beta   90.00
_cell.angle_gamma   90.00
#
_symmetry.space_group_name_H-M   'P 1'
#
loop_
_entity.id
_entity.type
_entity.pdbx_description
1 polymer ?
#
loop_
_entity_poly.entity_id
_entity_poly.type
_entity_poly.pdbx_seq_one_letter_code
_entity_poly.pdbx_strand_id
1 'polypeptide(L)' 'MREAGVFLMDEPLSNLDAKLRVQMRAEISKLHQKLNTTMIYVTHDQTEAMTMATRIVDPERWIHSAGGRAEAGL' A
#
# COMPACT_ATOMS: atom_id res chain seq x y z
N MET A 1 -9.90 -3.87 20.42
CA MET A 1 -9.47 -3.69 19.01
C MET A 1 -10.20 -4.75 18.21
N ARG A 2 -11.16 -4.33 17.37
CA ARG A 2 -12.01 -5.25 16.61
C ARG A 2 -11.13 -6.11 15.69
N GLU A 3 -11.50 -7.37 15.51
CA GLU A 3 -10.90 -8.35 14.60
C GLU A 3 -10.91 -7.83 13.15
N ALA A 4 -10.04 -6.89 12.83
CA ALA A 4 -9.87 -6.44 11.47
C ALA A 4 -8.90 -7.41 10.80
N GLY A 5 -9.41 -8.29 9.93
CA GLY A 5 -8.58 -9.12 9.04
C GLY A 5 -7.80 -8.33 7.99
N VAL A 6 -7.79 -7.00 8.11
CA VAL A 6 -7.12 -6.07 7.21
C VAL A 6 -6.41 -5.02 8.06
N PHE A 7 -5.14 -4.78 7.77
CA PHE A 7 -4.38 -3.66 8.33
C PHE A 7 -4.31 -2.54 7.29
N LEU A 8 -4.60 -1.32 7.73
CA LEU A 8 -4.38 -0.11 6.93
C LEU A 8 -3.25 0.68 7.58
N MET A 9 -2.23 1.01 6.80
CA MET A 9 -1.13 1.88 7.19
C MET A 9 -1.09 3.09 6.27
N ASP A 10 -1.27 4.28 6.83
CA ASP A 10 -1.32 5.54 6.08
C ASP A 10 -0.02 6.33 6.32
N GLU A 11 0.83 6.40 5.30
CA GLU A 11 2.11 7.11 5.30
C GLU A 11 3.05 6.80 6.50
N PRO A 12 3.20 5.53 6.93
CA PRO A 12 3.75 5.20 8.25
C PRO A 12 5.26 5.46 8.39
N LEU A 13 5.99 5.70 7.30
CA LEU A 13 7.44 5.92 7.29
C LEU A 13 7.85 7.36 6.94
N SER A 14 6.87 8.23 6.65
CA SER A 14 7.09 9.60 6.15
C SER A 14 7.93 10.48 7.09
N ASN A 15 7.87 10.24 8.40
CA ASN A 15 8.56 11.04 9.42
C ASN A 15 9.88 10.42 9.93
N LEU A 16 10.41 9.39 9.26
CA LEU A 16 11.63 8.70 9.67
C LEU A 16 12.83 9.13 8.82
N ASP A 17 14.02 9.09 9.42
CA ASP A 17 15.26 9.28 8.67
C ASP A 17 15.51 8.16 7.66
N ALA A 18 16.37 8.41 6.66
CA ALA A 18 16.59 7.49 5.56
C ALA A 18 17.05 6.09 6.01
N LYS A 19 17.90 5.99 7.04
CA LYS A 19 18.43 4.70 7.52
C LYS A 19 17.32 3.93 8.23
N LEU A 20 16.56 4.60 9.08
CA LEU A 20 15.46 4.00 9.82
C LEU A 20 14.33 3.59 8.87
N ARG A 21 14.03 4.37 7.82
CA ARG A 21 13.08 3.97 6.76
C ARG A 21 13.46 2.65 6.12
N VAL A 22 14.73 2.49 5.72
CA VAL A 22 15.21 1.23 5.12
C VAL A 22 14.98 0.05 6.06
N GLN A 23 15.34 0.20 7.34
CA GLN A 23 15.13 -0.84 8.34
C GLN A 23 13.65 -1.16 8.53
N MET A 24 12.81 -0.14 8.70
CA MET A 24 11.39 -0.33 8.98
C MET A 24 10.65 -0.95 7.79
N ARG A 25 11.03 -0.65 6.54
CA ARG A 25 10.49 -1.36 5.37
C ARG A 25 10.73 -2.87 5.45
N ALA A 26 11.94 -3.28 5.84
CA ALA A 26 12.25 -4.69 6.00
C ALA A 26 11.41 -5.34 7.12
N GLU A 27 11.21 -4.64 8.23
CA GLU A 27 10.39 -5.14 9.35
C GLU A 27 8.90 -5.23 8.99
N ILE A 28 8.35 -4.25 8.27
CA ILE A 28 6.96 -4.28 7.79
C ILE A 28 6.75 -5.45 6.82
N SER A 29 7.67 -5.67 5.88
CA SER A 29 7.61 -6.80 4.96
C SER A 29 7.65 -8.15 5.68
N LYS A 30 8.50 -8.31 6.71
CA LYS A 30 8.53 -9.52 7.54
C LYS A 30 7.23 -9.70 8.33
N LEU A 31 6.67 -8.60 8.85
CA LEU A 31 5.41 -8.65 9.58
C LEU A 31 4.25 -9.07 8.68
N HIS A 32 4.17 -8.54 7.46
CA HIS A 32 3.18 -8.94 6.46
C HIS A 32 3.24 -10.45 6.17
N GLN A 33 4.46 -10.98 5.95
CA GLN A 33 4.67 -12.42 5.73
C GLN A 33 4.27 -13.26 6.95
N LYS A 34 4.58 -12.80 8.16
CA LYS A 34 4.27 -13.52 9.41
C LYS A 34 2.77 -13.56 9.72
N LEU A 35 2.08 -12.44 9.52
CA LEU A 35 0.66 -12.31 9.86
C LEU A 35 -0.25 -12.94 8.80
N ASN A 36 0.23 -13.08 7.56
CA ASN A 36 -0.51 -13.66 6.43
C ASN A 36 -1.93 -13.10 6.31
N THR A 37 -2.04 -11.79 6.42
CA THR A 37 -3.29 -11.03 6.48
C THR A 37 -3.20 -9.91 5.45
N THR A 38 -4.34 -9.43 4.96
CA THR A 38 -4.34 -8.32 4.01
C THR A 38 -3.77 -7.06 4.66
N MET A 39 -2.78 -6.44 4.01
CA MET A 39 -2.26 -5.13 4.39
C MET A 39 -2.45 -4.14 3.23
N ILE A 40 -3.01 -2.98 3.54
CA ILE A 40 -3.13 -1.84 2.64
C ILE A 40 -2.15 -0.78 3.14
N TYR A 41 -1.25 -0.35 2.27
CA TYR A 41 -0.21 0.61 2.56
C TYR A 41 -0.37 1.80 1.61
N VAL A 42 -0.56 2.99 2.18
CA VAL A 42 -0.68 4.25 1.42
C VAL A 42 0.62 5.02 1.58
N THR A 43 1.21 5.42 0.46
CA THR A 43 2.49 6.14 0.42
C THR A 43 2.60 6.95 -0.87
N HIS A 44 3.29 8.08 -0.79
CA HIS A 44 3.76 8.84 -1.94
C HIS A 44 5.20 8.45 -2.35
N ASP A 45 5.88 7.57 -1.61
CA ASP A 45 7.21 7.07 -1.94
C ASP A 45 7.15 5.85 -2.86
N GLN A 46 7.60 6.02 -4.10
CA GLN A 46 7.63 4.96 -5.10
C GLN A 46 8.52 3.78 -4.69
N THR A 47 9.61 4.02 -3.96
CA THR A 47 10.50 2.95 -3.48
C THR A 47 9.79 2.10 -2.45
N GLU A 48 9.03 2.69 -1.53
CA GLU A 48 8.19 1.95 -0.58
C GLU A 48 7.19 1.06 -1.32
N ALA A 49 6.45 1.61 -2.28
CA ALA A 49 5.49 0.85 -3.08
C ALA A 49 6.16 -0.31 -3.86
N MET A 50 7.25 -0.03 -4.57
CA MET A 50 7.93 -1.02 -5.42
C MET A 50 8.64 -2.13 -4.63
N THR A 51 8.97 -1.91 -3.36
CA THR A 51 9.71 -2.89 -2.54
C THR A 51 8.84 -3.69 -1.59
N MET A 52 7.70 -3.16 -1.16
CA MET A 52 6.83 -3.82 -0.17
C MET A 52 5.52 -4.36 -0.75
N ALA A 53 5.02 -3.78 -1.84
CA ALA A 53 3.69 -4.11 -2.33
C ALA A 53 3.67 -5.41 -3.16
N THR A 54 2.64 -6.23 -2.95
CA THR A 54 2.29 -7.33 -3.87
C THR A 54 1.51 -6.81 -5.08
N ARG A 55 0.77 -5.72 -4.91
CA ARG A 55 0.04 -5.02 -5.97
C ARG A 55 0.07 -3.52 -5.68
N ILE A 56 0.28 -2.72 -6.71
CA ILE A 56 0.28 -1.26 -6.62
C ILE A 56 -0.95 -0.74 -7.37
N VAL A 57 -1.67 0.18 -6.75
CA VAL A 57 -2.77 0.93 -7.37
C VAL A 57 -2.38 2.38 -7.34
N ASP A 58 -2.26 2.98 -8.53
CA ASP A 58 -2.16 4.42 -8.69
C ASP A 58 -3.60 4.98 -8.74
N PRO A 59 -4.00 5.83 -7.77
CA PRO A 59 -5.35 6.36 -7.69
C PRO A 59 -5.81 7.08 -8.95
N GLU A 60 -4.93 7.90 -9.56
CA GLU A 60 -5.29 8.64 -10.77
C GLU A 60 -5.57 7.68 -11.90
N ARG A 61 -4.64 6.77 -12.18
CA ARG A 61 -4.81 5.78 -13.23
C ARG A 61 -6.02 4.87 -12.99
N TRP A 62 -6.26 4.50 -11.73
CA TRP A 62 -7.37 3.63 -11.35
C TRP A 62 -8.72 4.29 -11.63
N ILE A 63 -8.91 5.55 -11.23
CA ILE A 63 -10.15 6.30 -11.46
C ILE A 63 -10.46 6.39 -12.96
N HIS A 64 -9.47 6.73 -13.81
CA HIS A 64 -9.67 6.81 -15.26
C HIS A 64 -10.04 5.43 -15.87
N SER A 65 -9.42 4.35 -15.38
CA SER A 65 -9.73 3.00 -15.86
C SER A 65 -11.08 2.47 -15.36
N ALA A 66 -11.53 2.90 -14.17
CA ALA A 66 -12.81 2.50 -13.59
C ALA A 66 -14.00 3.21 -14.25
N GLY A 67 -13.81 4.46 -14.71
CA GLY A 67 -14.84 5.24 -15.40
C GLY A 67 -15.21 4.74 -16.80
N GLY A 68 -14.34 3.97 -17.48
CA GLY A 68 -14.50 3.57 -18.89
C GLY A 68 -15.48 2.43 -19.19
N ARG A 69 -16.20 1.88 -18.20
CA ARG A 69 -17.16 0.78 -18.41
C ARG A 69 -18.64 1.15 -18.26
N ALA A 70 -18.96 2.38 -17.89
CA ALA A 70 -20.34 2.82 -17.70
C ALA A 70 -20.97 3.53 -18.93
N GLU A 71 -20.17 3.96 -19.92
CA GLU A 71 -20.68 4.80 -21.03
C GLU A 71 -20.61 4.16 -22.42
N ALA A 72 -20.24 2.88 -22.53
CA ALA A 72 -20.25 2.15 -23.81
C ALA A 72 -21.59 1.40 -23.99
N GLY A 73 -22.68 2.15 -24.15
CA GLY A 73 -24.01 1.57 -24.32
C GLY A 73 -25.15 2.58 -24.41
N LEU A 74 -25.03 3.59 -25.28
CA LEU A 74 -26.15 4.34 -25.86
C LEU A 74 -25.84 4.67 -27.32
#